data_AF-A0AAD8LY26-F1
#
_entry.id   AF-A0AAD8LY26-F1
#
_cell.length_a   1.000
_cell.length_b   1.000
_cell.length_c   1.000
_cell.angle_alpha   90.00
_cell.angle_beta   90.00
_cell.angle_gamma   90.00
#
_symmetry.space_group_name_H-M   'P 1'
#
loop_
_entity.id
_entity.type
_entity.pdbx_description
1 polymer ?
#
loop_
_entity_poly.entity_id
_entity_poly.type
_entity_poly.pdbx_seq_one_letter_code
_entity_poly.pdbx_strand_id
1 'polypeptide(L)'
;MSKCMWLFSITMTLFLQHLDVVAGSSSYNATTTTYLSHDMQKLALFQFKFGLAIDASASNSTDCDSWLTHLHPKTMNWSMSSDYCTWDGVICDQVTGDVIGLDLTCSKLAGVIPSNNTPF
;
A
#
# COMPACT_ATOMS: atom_id res chain seq x y z
N MET A 1 4.57 -41.71 -19.30
CA MET A 1 4.10 -40.84 -18.20
C MET A 1 3.24 -39.72 -18.78
N SER A 2 2.02 -40.05 -19.23
CA SER A 2 1.20 -39.13 -20.05
C SER A 2 -0.21 -38.90 -19.49
N LYS A 3 -0.42 -39.20 -18.19
CA LYS A 3 -1.72 -39.09 -17.52
C LYS A 3 -1.92 -37.77 -16.76
N CYS A 4 -0.88 -36.94 -16.62
CA CYS A 4 -0.99 -35.64 -15.93
C CYS A 4 -1.46 -34.51 -16.87
N MET A 5 -1.13 -34.55 -18.16
CA MET A 5 -1.45 -33.46 -19.09
C MET A 5 -2.95 -33.32 -19.38
N TRP A 6 -3.71 -34.41 -19.26
CA TRP A 6 -5.17 -34.40 -19.44
C TRP A 6 -5.93 -33.90 -18.20
N LEU A 7 -5.41 -34.15 -17.00
CA LEU A 7 -6.04 -33.70 -15.76
C LEU A 7 -6.01 -32.18 -15.61
N PHE A 8 -4.88 -31.54 -15.97
CA PHE A 8 -4.77 -30.07 -15.95
C PHE A 8 -5.72 -29.39 -16.95
N SER A 9 -5.99 -30.02 -18.10
CA SER A 9 -6.92 -29.49 -19.11
C SER A 9 -8.40 -29.57 -18.67
N ILE A 10 -8.77 -30.64 -17.95
CA ILE A 10 -10.13 -30.83 -17.43
C ILE A 10 -10.42 -29.90 -16.24
N THR A 11 -9.43 -29.67 -15.36
CA THR A 11 -9.61 -28.73 -14.23
C THR A 11 -9.72 -27.27 -14.68
N MET A 12 -9.06 -26.89 -15.78
CA MET A 12 -9.06 -25.52 -16.29
C MET A 12 -10.35 -25.14 -17.03
N THR A 13 -11.05 -26.14 -17.59
CA THR A 13 -12.34 -25.93 -18.28
C THR A 13 -13.55 -25.93 -17.35
N LEU A 14 -13.44 -26.51 -16.14
CA LEU A 14 -14.50 -26.50 -15.13
C LEU A 14 -14.62 -25.18 -14.35
N PHE A 15 -13.54 -24.39 -14.25
CA PHE A 15 -13.57 -23.12 -13.51
C PHE A 15 -14.20 -21.96 -14.29
N LEU A 16 -14.35 -22.10 -15.61
CA LEU A 16 -14.90 -21.06 -16.49
C LEU A 16 -16.42 -21.14 -16.70
N GLN A 17 -17.15 -22.04 -16.00
CA GLN A 17 -18.56 -22.35 -16.31
C GLN A 17 -19.61 -21.87 -15.31
N HIS A 18 -19.26 -21.26 -14.17
CA HIS A 18 -20.29 -20.78 -13.22
C HIS A 18 -20.26 -19.27 -13.03
N LEU A 19 -20.22 -18.55 -14.15
CA LEU A 19 -20.75 -17.20 -14.21
C LEU A 19 -22.28 -17.26 -14.28
N ASP A 20 -22.94 -17.53 -13.16
CA ASP A 20 -24.40 -17.37 -13.04
C ASP A 20 -24.68 -16.03 -12.35
N VAL A 21 -25.04 -15.04 -13.17
CA VAL A 21 -25.71 -13.82 -12.71
C VAL A 21 -27.06 -14.25 -12.14
N VAL A 22 -27.18 -14.24 -10.81
CA VAL A 22 -28.47 -14.20 -10.14
C VAL A 22 -28.57 -12.90 -9.38
N ALA A 23 -29.37 -11.99 -9.92
CA ALA A 23 -29.92 -10.88 -9.17
C ALA A 23 -30.88 -11.45 -8.10
N GLY A 24 -30.45 -11.43 -6.84
CA GLY A 24 -31.25 -11.88 -5.71
C GLY A 24 -30.64 -11.36 -4.41
N SER A 25 -31.36 -10.46 -3.74
CA SER A 25 -30.95 -9.82 -2.50
C SER A 25 -30.66 -10.87 -1.42
N SER A 26 -29.42 -10.93 -0.96
CA SER A 26 -29.03 -11.59 0.28
C SER A 26 -27.85 -10.83 0.86
N SER A 27 -28.02 -10.30 2.06
CA SER A 27 -26.98 -9.58 2.79
C SER A 27 -25.87 -10.56 3.17
N TYR A 28 -24.86 -10.68 2.33
CA TYR A 28 -23.61 -11.28 2.72
C TYR A 28 -22.98 -10.35 3.75
N ASN A 29 -23.00 -10.74 5.03
CA ASN A 29 -22.02 -10.21 5.98
C ASN A 29 -20.68 -10.86 5.63
N ALA A 30 -20.10 -10.39 4.52
CA ALA A 30 -18.71 -10.60 4.23
C ALA A 30 -17.94 -9.76 5.25
N THR A 31 -17.10 -10.41 6.05
CA THR A 31 -15.94 -9.73 6.62
C THR A 31 -15.07 -9.32 5.43
N THR A 32 -15.37 -8.16 4.86
CA THR A 32 -14.59 -7.53 3.82
C THR A 32 -13.26 -7.14 4.45
N THR A 33 -12.22 -7.95 4.22
CA THR A 33 -10.89 -7.38 4.01
C THR A 33 -11.05 -6.47 2.79
N THR A 34 -11.33 -5.19 3.04
CA THR A 34 -11.35 -4.19 2.00
C THR A 34 -9.93 -4.05 1.50
N TYR A 35 -9.57 -4.79 0.45
CA TYR A 35 -8.40 -4.44 -0.35
C TYR A 35 -8.65 -3.03 -0.88
N LEU A 36 -7.96 -2.06 -0.31
CA LEU A 36 -8.01 -0.70 -0.84
C LEU A 36 -7.41 -0.76 -2.23
N SER A 37 -8.11 -0.21 -3.23
CA SER A 37 -7.55 -0.12 -4.56
C SER A 37 -6.22 0.63 -4.53
N HIS A 38 -5.32 0.31 -5.45
CA HIS A 38 -4.05 1.01 -5.61
C HIS A 38 -4.23 2.54 -5.68
N ASP A 39 -5.31 3.01 -6.31
CA ASP A 39 -5.65 4.43 -6.37
C ASP A 39 -5.98 5.03 -4.99
N MET A 40 -6.70 4.29 -4.15
CA MET A 40 -7.01 4.73 -2.79
C MET A 40 -5.78 4.70 -1.89
N GLN A 41 -4.92 3.68 -2.01
CA GLN A 41 -3.64 3.63 -1.29
C GLN A 41 -2.76 4.83 -1.68
N LYS A 42 -2.62 5.08 -2.98
CA LYS A 42 -1.89 6.23 -3.51
C LYS A 42 -2.44 7.56 -3.00
N LEU A 43 -3.76 7.71 -3.02
CA LEU A 43 -4.43 8.91 -2.52
C LEU A 43 -4.22 9.09 -1.02
N ALA A 44 -4.33 8.03 -0.24
CA ALA A 44 -4.16 8.07 1.21
C ALA A 44 -2.73 8.46 1.59
N LEU A 45 -1.72 7.92 0.92
CA LEU A 45 -0.32 8.34 1.08
C LEU A 45 -0.14 9.81 0.67
N PHE A 46 -0.74 10.21 -0.44
CA PHE A 46 -0.64 11.60 -0.88
C PHE A 46 -1.31 12.57 0.11
N GLN A 47 -2.43 12.19 0.74
CA GLN A 47 -3.06 12.96 1.81
C GLN A 47 -2.20 12.96 3.08
N PHE A 48 -1.60 11.82 3.43
CA PHE A 48 -0.68 11.68 4.55
C PHE A 48 0.49 12.67 4.46
N LYS A 49 1.03 12.91 3.26
CA LYS A 49 2.07 13.93 3.01
C LYS A 49 1.69 15.32 3.54
N PHE A 50 0.43 15.73 3.43
CA PHE A 50 -0.03 17.06 3.87
C PHE A 50 -0.38 17.13 5.36
N GLY A 51 -0.58 15.98 6.02
CA GLY A 51 -0.81 15.91 7.46
C GLY A 51 0.45 16.14 8.30
N LEU A 52 1.63 16.09 7.66
CA LEU A 52 2.91 16.25 8.32
C LEU A 52 3.62 17.52 7.83
N ALA A 53 4.14 18.29 8.78
CA ALA A 53 5.05 19.39 8.53
C ALA A 53 6.49 18.89 8.48
N ILE A 54 7.31 19.55 7.67
CA ILE A 54 8.76 19.38 7.71
C ILE A 54 9.30 20.27 8.82
N ASP A 55 9.85 19.66 9.86
CA ASP A 55 10.48 20.35 10.98
C ASP A 55 11.91 19.84 11.14
N ALA A 56 12.88 20.72 10.85
CA ALA A 56 14.29 20.39 10.95
C ALA A 56 14.75 20.04 12.37
N SER A 57 13.99 20.46 13.38
CA SER A 57 14.26 20.14 14.79
C SER A 57 13.65 18.80 15.24
N ALA A 58 12.74 18.22 14.45
CA ALA A 58 12.07 16.96 14.78
C ALA A 58 12.97 15.73 14.70
N SER A 59 14.11 15.80 14.00
CA SER A 59 15.08 14.70 13.91
C SER A 59 16.35 14.95 14.70
N ASN A 60 16.26 15.57 15.88
CA ASN A 60 17.40 15.74 16.78
C ASN A 60 17.71 14.44 17.57
N SER A 61 17.56 13.28 16.93
CA SER A 61 17.99 12.01 17.51
C SER A 61 19.41 11.72 17.05
N THR A 62 20.26 11.33 18.00
CA THR A 62 21.66 10.92 17.74
C THR A 62 21.75 9.78 16.73
N ASP A 63 20.68 9.01 16.54
CA ASP A 63 20.58 7.91 15.60
C ASP A 63 20.55 8.38 14.14
N CYS A 64 20.07 9.60 13.88
CA CYS A 64 20.00 10.21 12.56
C CYS A 64 21.21 11.10 12.24
N ASP A 65 22.09 11.37 13.22
CA ASP A 65 23.27 12.24 13.09
C ASP A 65 24.51 11.55 12.50
N SER A 66 24.43 10.24 12.23
CA SER A 66 25.45 9.53 11.47
C SER A 66 25.61 10.19 10.09
N TRP A 67 26.85 10.46 9.65
CA TRP A 67 27.20 11.09 8.38
C TRP A 67 26.65 10.40 7.11
N LEU A 68 25.98 9.26 7.25
CA LEU A 68 25.36 8.50 6.17
C LEU A 68 23.83 8.54 6.19
N THR A 69 23.19 9.10 7.22
CA THR A 69 21.74 9.14 7.33
C THR A 69 21.23 10.40 6.66
N HIS A 70 20.53 10.21 5.56
CA HIS A 70 19.91 11.31 4.82
C HIS A 70 18.85 11.98 5.68
N LEU A 71 19.23 13.09 6.32
CA LEU A 71 18.36 13.99 7.07
C LEU A 71 17.39 14.79 6.16
N HIS A 72 16.97 14.23 5.03
CA HIS A 72 15.99 14.87 4.15
C HIS A 72 14.60 14.29 4.41
N PRO A 73 13.55 15.10 4.29
CA PRO A 73 12.19 14.58 4.31
C PRO A 73 11.94 13.61 3.16
N LYS A 74 11.72 12.33 3.48
CA LYS A 74 11.42 11.28 2.49
C LYS A 74 10.13 11.58 1.70
N THR A 75 9.19 12.29 2.30
CA THR A 75 7.93 12.71 1.65
C THR A 75 8.12 13.73 0.52
N MET A 76 9.32 14.29 0.32
CA MET A 76 9.59 15.23 -0.79
C MET A 76 9.44 14.59 -2.17
N ASN A 77 9.84 13.32 -2.33
CA ASN A 77 9.77 12.60 -3.60
C ASN A 77 8.35 12.08 -3.92
N TRP A 78 7.40 12.21 -2.99
CA TRP A 78 6.05 11.70 -3.17
C TRP A 78 5.30 12.56 -4.18
N SER A 79 4.96 11.96 -5.34
CA SER A 79 4.30 12.65 -6.46
C SER A 79 3.18 11.81 -7.06
N MET A 80 2.00 12.40 -7.25
CA MET A 80 0.87 11.73 -7.90
C MET A 80 1.17 11.28 -9.34
N SER A 81 2.22 11.83 -9.97
CA SER A 81 2.68 11.43 -11.31
C SER A 81 3.57 10.19 -11.34
N SER A 82 4.10 9.72 -10.20
CA SER A 82 4.96 8.54 -10.11
C SER A 82 4.25 7.37 -9.42
N ASP A 83 4.81 6.17 -9.58
CA ASP A 83 4.38 4.99 -8.84
C ASP A 83 4.74 5.15 -7.35
N TYR A 84 3.78 4.93 -6.45
CA TYR A 84 4.02 5.14 -5.02
C TYR A 84 5.00 4.12 -4.44
N CYS A 85 5.22 2.97 -5.08
CA CYS A 85 6.27 2.03 -4.65
C CYS A 85 7.69 2.55 -4.93
N THR A 86 7.81 3.65 -5.70
CA THR A 86 9.08 4.35 -5.93
C THR A 86 9.29 5.55 -4.99
N TRP A 87 8.31 5.84 -4.14
CA TRP A 87 8.40 6.94 -3.19
C TRP A 87 9.27 6.56 -2.00
N ASP A 88 10.13 7.48 -1.55
CA ASP A 88 11.05 7.21 -0.45
C ASP A 88 10.29 6.85 0.83
N GLY A 89 10.70 5.76 1.46
CA GLY A 89 10.07 5.27 2.69
C GLY A 89 8.76 4.52 2.48
N VAL A 90 8.24 4.36 1.24
CA VAL A 90 7.10 3.48 0.98
C VAL A 90 7.58 2.05 0.74
N ILE A 91 7.01 1.09 1.46
CA ILE A 91 7.34 -0.33 1.34
C ILE A 91 6.13 -1.04 0.74
N CYS A 92 6.31 -1.61 -0.45
CA CYS A 92 5.28 -2.38 -1.14
C CYS A 92 5.54 -3.89 -1.08
N ASP A 93 4.48 -4.68 -1.11
CA ASP A 93 4.54 -6.10 -1.43
C ASP A 93 4.99 -6.29 -2.88
N GLN A 94 5.95 -7.18 -3.11
CA GLN A 94 6.53 -7.37 -4.45
C GLN A 94 5.62 -8.15 -5.41
N VAL A 95 4.60 -8.84 -4.89
CA VAL A 95 3.68 -9.66 -5.67
C VAL A 95 2.39 -8.88 -5.97
N THR A 96 1.79 -8.25 -4.96
CA THR A 96 0.53 -7.53 -5.11
C THR A 96 0.72 -6.06 -5.46
N GLY A 97 1.85 -5.45 -5.10
CA GLY A 97 2.07 -4.00 -5.23
C GLY A 97 1.31 -3.17 -4.19
N ASP A 98 0.74 -3.82 -3.17
CA ASP A 98 0.09 -3.14 -2.05
C ASP A 98 1.12 -2.53 -1.10
N VAL A 99 0.79 -1.41 -0.47
CA VAL A 99 1.61 -0.84 0.58
C VAL A 99 1.48 -1.68 1.85
N ILE A 100 2.61 -2.17 2.34
CA ILE A 100 2.70 -2.99 3.55
C ILE A 100 3.44 -2.27 4.68
N GLY A 101 3.99 -1.08 4.43
CA GLY A 101 4.63 -0.29 5.47
C GLY A 101 5.16 1.07 5.01
N LEU A 102 5.47 1.91 6.00
CA LEU A 102 6.13 3.20 5.83
C LEU A 102 7.36 3.29 6.75
N ASP A 103 8.53 3.58 6.17
CA ASP A 103 9.75 3.94 6.88
C ASP A 103 10.03 5.45 6.74
N LEU A 104 9.61 6.20 7.74
CA LEU A 104 9.81 7.65 7.83
C LEU A 104 10.94 8.03 8.79
N THR A 105 11.78 7.07 9.18
CA THR A 105 12.92 7.30 10.05
C THR A 105 13.82 8.39 9.47
N CYS A 106 14.28 9.31 10.32
CA CYS A 106 15.14 10.44 9.95
C CYS A 106 14.56 11.41 8.90
N SER A 107 13.23 11.47 8.74
CA SER A 107 12.58 12.31 7.71
C SER A 107 12.28 13.75 8.14
N LYS A 108 12.70 14.20 9.34
CA LYS A 108 12.37 15.56 9.84
C LYS A 108 10.87 15.89 9.73
N LEU A 109 10.01 14.93 10.06
CA LEU A 109 8.55 15.09 10.01
C LEU A 109 8.03 15.37 11.41
N ALA A 110 7.20 16.40 11.55
CA ALA A 110 6.46 16.74 12.75
C ALA A 110 5.00 17.00 12.41
N GLY A 111 4.08 16.71 13.31
CA GLY A 111 2.66 16.97 13.10
C GLY A 111 1.79 15.88 13.68
N VAL A 112 0.50 15.97 13.39
CA VAL A 112 -0.51 15.01 13.84
C VAL A 112 -1.00 14.26 12.62
N ILE A 113 -0.87 12.93 12.64
CA ILE A 113 -1.49 12.09 11.63
C ILE A 113 -3.01 12.23 11.83
N PRO A 114 -3.77 12.74 10.84
CA PRO A 114 -5.21 12.87 10.98
C PRO A 114 -5.80 11.48 11.20
N SER A 115 -6.48 11.31 12.33
CA SER A 115 -7.18 10.06 12.69
C SER A 115 -8.47 9.96 11.89
N ASN A 116 -8.36 9.67 10.59
CA ASN A 116 -9.52 9.17 9.86
C ASN A 116 -9.45 7.65 9.95
N ASN A 117 -10.45 7.04 10.61
CA ASN A 117 -10.49 5.60 10.96
C ASN A 117 -10.60 4.65 9.74
N THR A 118 -10.19 5.10 8.56
CA THR A 118 -10.02 4.27 7.37
C THR A 118 -8.59 3.75 7.37
N PRO A 119 -8.36 2.42 7.54
CA PRO A 119 -7.02 1.84 7.45
C PRO A 119 -6.42 2.13 6.08
N PHE A 120 -5.10 2.30 6.02
CA PHE A 120 -4.32 2.29 4.77
C PHE A 120 -4.25 0.88 4.18
#